data_AF-A0A1Q3MRP7-F1
#
_entry.id   AF-A0A1Q3MRP7-F1
#
_cell.length_a   1.000
_cell.length_b   1.000
_cell.length_c   1.000
_cell.angle_alpha   90.00
_cell.angle_beta   90.00
_cell.angle_gamma   90.00
#
_symmetry.space_group_name_H-M   'P 1'
#
loop_
_entity.id
_entity.type
_entity.pdbx_description
1 polymer ?
#
loop_
_entity_poly.entity_id
_entity_poly.type
_entity_poly.pdbx_seq_one_letter_code
_entity_poly.pdbx_strand_id
1 'polypeptide(L)'
;MSVVIKTLIFALFAILVVSASLKVSSFTQLEDVIWRSNLMPYALVRVAAVIVVSMEFAVAAGLLIPRIRRFALLTAQYLFLFFFAYSLWRVQQKITAPCNCFGAIFLMPPWATALLDLILASACFFLSDKVNMSPRSNTLSVQSNPIQVKE
;
A
#
# COMPACT_ATOMS: atom_id res chain seq x y z
N MET A 1 10.54 3.93 19.08
CA MET A 1 10.19 4.20 17.66
C MET A 1 10.38 5.69 17.40
N SER A 2 11.38 6.06 16.59
CA SER A 2 11.78 7.46 16.34
C SER A 2 10.62 8.27 15.73
N VAL A 3 10.55 9.58 16.06
CA VAL A 3 9.54 10.51 15.52
C VAL A 3 9.47 10.44 13.99
N VAL A 4 10.62 10.31 13.33
CA VAL A 4 10.76 10.15 11.87
C VAL A 4 10.00 8.95 11.32
N ILE A 5 10.00 7.80 12.01
CA ILE A 5 9.30 6.59 11.50
C ILE A 5 7.78 6.80 11.58
N LYS A 6 7.31 7.46 12.64
CA LYS A 6 5.88 7.77 12.83
C LYS A 6 5.40 8.75 11.76
N THR A 7 6.19 9.79 11.47
CA THR A 7 5.83 10.76 10.42
C THR A 7 5.81 10.13 9.04
N LEU A 8 6.76 9.25 8.72
CA LEU A 8 6.77 8.52 7.44
C LEU A 8 5.57 7.57 7.29
N ILE A 9 5.21 6.83 8.34
CA ILE A 9 4.02 5.96 8.30
C ILE A 9 2.75 6.78 8.13
N PHE A 10 2.65 7.93 8.79
CA PHE A 10 1.50 8.81 8.66
C PHE A 10 1.42 9.41 7.24
N ALA A 11 2.55 9.77 6.64
CA ALA A 11 2.61 10.22 5.25
C ALA A 11 2.15 9.12 4.28
N LEU A 12 2.61 7.87 4.46
CA LEU A 12 2.16 6.72 3.67
C LEU A 12 0.67 6.46 3.82
N PHE A 13 0.15 6.55 5.04
CA PHE A 13 -1.28 6.46 5.32
C PHE A 13 -2.06 7.52 4.54
N ALA A 14 -1.66 8.80 4.64
CA ALA A 14 -2.32 9.89 3.94
C ALA A 14 -2.29 9.69 2.41
N ILE A 15 -1.14 9.28 1.88
CA ILE A 15 -0.96 8.97 0.46
C ILE A 15 -1.92 7.87 -0.01
N LEU A 16 -2.01 6.75 0.72
CA LEU A 16 -2.89 5.64 0.35
C LEU A 16 -4.36 6.02 0.44
N VAL A 17 -4.77 6.77 1.47
CA VAL A 17 -6.16 7.22 1.62
C VAL A 17 -6.55 8.21 0.52
N VAL A 18 -5.69 9.18 0.22
CA VAL A 18 -5.93 10.14 -0.87
C VAL A 18 -6.00 9.40 -2.20
N SER A 19 -5.04 8.52 -2.47
CA SER A 19 -5.01 7.70 -3.68
C SER A 19 -6.30 6.88 -3.86
N ALA A 20 -6.74 6.16 -2.83
CA ALA A 20 -7.95 5.36 -2.86
C ALA A 20 -9.20 6.22 -3.03
N SER A 21 -9.30 7.35 -2.31
CA SER A 21 -10.44 8.27 -2.40
C SER A 21 -10.58 8.87 -3.80
N LEU A 22 -9.45 9.19 -4.43
CA LEU A 22 -9.44 9.73 -5.79
C LEU A 22 -9.80 8.66 -6.83
N LYS A 23 -9.42 7.39 -6.61
CA LYS A 23 -9.88 6.26 -7.43
C LYS A 23 -11.37 5.98 -7.28
N VAL A 24 -11.95 6.18 -6.09
CA VAL A 24 -13.41 6.08 -5.89
C VAL A 24 -14.13 7.20 -6.65
N SER A 25 -13.64 8.44 -6.56
CA SER A 25 -14.24 9.59 -7.27
C SER A 25 -14.16 9.45 -8.80
N SER A 26 -13.08 8.84 -9.31
CA SER A 26 -12.84 8.62 -10.74
C SER A 26 -12.93 7.15 -11.14
N PHE A 27 -13.87 6.40 -10.56
CA PHE A 27 -13.96 4.94 -10.69
C PHE A 27 -14.12 4.48 -12.15
N THR A 28 -14.91 5.17 -12.96
CA THR A 28 -15.09 4.87 -14.38
C THR A 28 -13.78 5.01 -15.17
N GLN A 29 -12.92 5.96 -14.81
CA GLN A 29 -11.62 6.14 -15.45
C GLN A 29 -10.65 5.00 -15.06
N LEU A 30 -10.76 4.47 -13.84
CA LEU A 30 -10.01 3.29 -13.42
C LEU A 30 -10.45 2.04 -14.21
N GLU A 31 -11.76 1.84 -14.39
CA GLU A 31 -12.29 0.77 -15.23
C GLU A 31 -11.79 0.87 -16.67
N ASP A 32 -11.84 2.07 -17.28
CA ASP A 32 -11.36 2.30 -18.64
C ASP A 32 -9.86 1.98 -18.79
N VAL A 33 -9.04 2.33 -17.80
CA VAL A 33 -7.61 2.03 -17.79
C VAL A 33 -7.36 0.53 -17.73
N ILE A 34 -8.10 -0.18 -16.86
CA ILE A 34 -7.99 -1.63 -16.73
C ILE A 34 -8.49 -2.32 -18.00
N TRP A 35 -9.61 -1.88 -18.56
CA TRP A 35 -10.17 -2.40 -19.80
C TRP A 35 -9.20 -2.22 -20.98
N ARG A 36 -8.70 -0.99 -21.20
CA ARG A 36 -7.73 -0.70 -22.28
C ARG A 36 -6.43 -1.46 -22.15
N SER A 37 -6.11 -1.94 -20.95
CA SER A 37 -4.91 -2.74 -20.74
C SER A 37 -5.03 -4.18 -21.27
N ASN A 38 -6.24 -4.65 -21.64
CA ASN A 38 -6.49 -6.01 -22.14
C ASN A 38 -5.97 -7.13 -21.21
N LEU A 39 -5.73 -6.83 -19.92
CA LEU A 39 -5.24 -7.81 -18.94
C LEU A 39 -6.32 -8.81 -18.53
N MET A 40 -7.60 -8.46 -18.65
CA MET A 40 -8.72 -9.25 -18.15
C MET A 40 -10.00 -9.01 -18.97
N PRO A 41 -10.94 -9.98 -19.01
CA PRO A 41 -12.22 -9.80 -19.69
C PRO A 41 -13.06 -8.71 -19.02
N TYR A 42 -13.93 -8.06 -19.79
CA TYR A 42 -14.75 -6.93 -19.35
C TYR A 42 -15.51 -7.19 -18.03
N ALA A 43 -16.04 -8.41 -17.87
CA ALA A 43 -16.78 -8.82 -16.67
C ALA A 43 -15.94 -8.74 -15.37
N LEU A 44 -14.61 -8.87 -15.47
CA LEU A 44 -13.70 -8.83 -14.31
C LEU A 44 -13.13 -7.43 -14.03
N VAL A 45 -13.23 -6.50 -14.99
CA VAL A 45 -12.66 -5.14 -14.87
C VAL A 45 -13.17 -4.43 -13.61
N ARG A 46 -14.49 -4.43 -13.41
CA ARG A 46 -15.13 -3.81 -12.24
C ARG A 46 -14.72 -4.46 -10.93
N VAL A 47 -14.62 -5.78 -10.91
CA VAL A 47 -14.21 -6.55 -9.73
C VAL A 47 -12.77 -6.21 -9.36
N ALA A 48 -11.86 -6.17 -10.35
CA ALA A 48 -10.48 -5.80 -10.13
C ALA A 48 -10.33 -4.35 -9.63
N ALA A 49 -11.09 -3.41 -10.20
CA ALA A 49 -11.11 -2.02 -9.73
C ALA A 49 -11.53 -1.92 -8.26
N VAL A 50 -12.59 -2.63 -7.84
CA VAL A 50 -13.02 -2.68 -6.44
C VAL A 50 -11.94 -3.31 -5.55
N ILE A 51 -11.33 -4.43 -5.98
CA ILE A 51 -10.28 -5.11 -5.22
C ILE A 51 -9.11 -4.16 -4.97
N VAL A 52 -8.64 -3.45 -6.00
CA VAL A 52 -7.51 -2.52 -5.88
C VAL A 52 -7.82 -1.42 -4.87
N VAL A 53 -8.99 -0.76 -4.99
CA VAL A 53 -9.40 0.30 -4.06
C VAL A 53 -9.56 -0.23 -2.64
N SER A 54 -10.19 -1.40 -2.48
CA SER A 54 -10.38 -2.03 -1.17
C SER A 54 -9.06 -2.41 -0.50
N MET A 55 -8.08 -2.88 -1.28
CA MET A 55 -6.73 -3.18 -0.80
C MET A 55 -6.01 -1.92 -0.33
N GLU A 56 -6.11 -0.80 -1.05
CA GLU A 56 -5.49 0.46 -0.63
C GLU A 56 -6.05 0.95 0.72
N PHE A 57 -7.37 0.90 0.91
CA PHE A 57 -7.99 1.24 2.20
C PHE A 57 -7.61 0.25 3.31
N ALA A 58 -7.62 -1.05 3.04
CA ALA A 58 -7.26 -2.07 4.02
C ALA A 58 -5.80 -1.91 4.49
N VAL A 59 -4.88 -1.65 3.55
CA VAL A 59 -3.47 -1.38 3.83
C VAL A 59 -3.32 -0.08 4.64
N ALA A 60 -4.01 0.99 4.25
CA ALA A 60 -3.99 2.25 5.00
C ALA A 60 -4.46 2.04 6.45
N ALA A 61 -5.59 1.37 6.66
CA ALA A 61 -6.07 1.04 8.00
C ALA A 61 -5.07 0.16 8.77
N GLY A 62 -4.44 -0.79 8.09
CA GLY A 62 -3.42 -1.67 8.65
C GLY A 62 -2.17 -0.95 9.14
N LEU A 63 -1.79 0.17 8.52
CA LEU A 63 -0.65 0.99 8.96
C LEU A 63 -0.88 1.63 10.35
N LEU A 64 -2.13 1.94 10.70
CA LEU A 64 -2.48 2.53 11.99
C LEU A 64 -2.39 1.51 13.14
N ILE A 65 -2.63 0.23 12.87
CA ILE A 65 -2.68 -0.82 13.89
C ILE A 65 -1.27 -1.43 14.08
N PRO A 66 -0.61 -1.21 15.24
CA PRO A 66 0.79 -1.61 15.45
C PRO A 66 1.05 -3.11 15.26
N ARG A 67 0.06 -3.96 15.58
CA ARG A 67 0.18 -5.42 15.50
C ARG A 67 0.26 -5.95 14.06
N ILE A 68 -0.45 -5.33 13.13
CA ILE A 68 -0.51 -5.75 11.72
C ILE A 68 0.25 -4.82 10.79
N ARG A 69 0.79 -3.71 11.30
CA ARG A 69 1.56 -2.72 10.55
C ARG A 69 2.64 -3.31 9.66
N ARG A 70 3.36 -4.34 10.11
CA ARG A 70 4.39 -5.00 9.30
C ARG A 70 3.78 -5.67 8.07
N PHE A 71 2.69 -6.42 8.26
CA PHE A 71 1.95 -7.01 7.15
C PHE A 71 1.43 -5.92 6.21
N ALA A 72 0.85 -4.85 6.75
CA ALA A 72 0.40 -3.72 5.94
C ALA A 72 1.54 -3.07 5.13
N LEU A 73 2.73 -2.87 5.71
CA LEU A 73 3.90 -2.34 5.00
C LEU A 73 4.37 -3.28 3.88
N LEU A 74 4.38 -4.60 4.12
CA LEU A 74 4.72 -5.58 3.09
C LEU A 74 3.68 -5.60 1.97
N THR A 75 2.39 -5.59 2.30
CA THR A 75 1.31 -5.52 1.31
C THR A 75 1.37 -4.21 0.52
N ALA A 76 1.62 -3.07 1.18
CA ALA A 76 1.85 -1.78 0.52
C ALA A 76 3.03 -1.86 -0.47
N GLN A 77 4.13 -2.48 -0.06
CA GLN A 77 5.29 -2.67 -0.92
C GLN A 77 4.94 -3.49 -2.17
N TYR A 78 4.25 -4.61 -2.03
CA TYR A 78 3.81 -5.41 -3.19
C TYR A 78 2.85 -4.64 -4.09
N LEU A 79 1.95 -3.85 -3.50
CA LEU A 79 0.98 -3.04 -4.22
C LEU A 79 1.66 -1.94 -5.04
N PHE A 80 2.64 -1.24 -4.47
CA PHE A 80 3.46 -0.26 -5.18
C PHE A 80 4.36 -0.92 -6.25
N LEU A 81 4.96 -2.08 -5.98
CA LEU A 81 5.73 -2.82 -6.98
C LEU A 81 4.88 -3.29 -8.16
N PHE A 82 3.64 -3.71 -7.88
CA PHE A 82 2.67 -4.06 -8.92
C PHE A 82 2.34 -2.85 -9.81
N PHE A 83 2.05 -1.68 -9.20
CA PHE A 83 1.79 -0.45 -9.96
C PHE A 83 3.02 0.05 -10.72
N PHE A 84 4.21 -0.11 -10.15
CA PHE A 84 5.46 0.18 -10.83
C PHE A 84 5.62 -0.69 -12.09
N ALA A 85 5.47 -2.01 -11.95
CA ALA A 85 5.58 -2.94 -13.07
C ALA A 85 4.52 -2.66 -14.15
N TYR A 86 3.29 -2.36 -13.73
CA TYR A 86 2.21 -1.97 -14.64
C TYR A 86 2.50 -0.65 -15.37
N SER A 87 3.02 0.35 -14.67
CA SER A 87 3.44 1.62 -15.28
C SER A 87 4.57 1.40 -16.29
N LEU A 88 5.57 0.58 -15.95
CA LEU A 88 6.69 0.25 -16.84
C LEU A 88 6.22 -0.49 -18.10
N TRP A 89 5.32 -1.47 -17.94
CA TRP A 89 4.72 -2.19 -19.07
C TRP A 89 3.97 -1.24 -20.01
N ARG A 90 3.22 -0.27 -19.47
CA ARG A 90 2.55 0.74 -20.31
C ARG A 90 3.50 1.67 -21.04
N VAL A 91 4.62 2.06 -20.40
CA VAL A 91 5.68 2.81 -21.08
C VAL A 91 6.22 2.03 -22.27
N GLN A 92 6.47 0.73 -22.11
CA GLN A 92 6.93 -0.14 -23.20
C GLN A 92 5.90 -0.24 -24.34
N GLN A 93 4.61 -0.34 -24.01
CA GLN A 93 3.52 -0.39 -24.99
C GLN A 93 3.17 0.98 -25.60
N LYS A 94 3.86 2.06 -25.22
CA LYS A 94 3.61 3.44 -25.65
C LYS A 94 2.15 3.88 -25.44
N ILE A 95 1.48 3.33 -24.42
CA ILE A 95 0.11 3.71 -24.08
C ILE A 95 0.17 5.06 -23.36
N THR A 96 -0.25 6.12 -24.04
CA THR A 96 -0.19 7.51 -23.55
C THR A 96 -1.35 7.90 -22.63
N ALA A 97 -2.21 6.95 -22.26
CA ALA A 97 -3.32 7.23 -21.35
C ALA A 97 -2.78 7.77 -20.01
N PRO A 98 -3.27 8.94 -19.54
CA PRO A 98 -2.82 9.51 -18.28
C PRO A 98 -3.06 8.54 -17.13
N CYS A 99 -2.03 8.39 -16.31
CA CYS A 99 -1.99 7.41 -15.25
C CYS A 99 -2.69 7.98 -14.01
N ASN A 100 -3.96 7.66 -13.80
CA ASN A 100 -4.73 8.03 -12.60
C ASN A 100 -4.36 7.17 -11.37
N CYS A 101 -3.08 6.81 -11.19
CA CYS A 101 -2.65 6.04 -10.01
C CYS A 101 -2.88 6.82 -8.70
N PHE A 102 -3.00 8.15 -8.77
CA PHE A 102 -3.43 9.04 -7.70
C PHE A 102 -4.76 9.74 -8.05
N GLY A 103 -5.56 9.14 -8.93
CA GLY A 103 -6.79 9.71 -9.52
C GLY A 103 -6.58 10.89 -10.47
N ALA A 104 -7.70 11.42 -10.99
CA ALA A 104 -7.76 12.37 -12.11
C ALA A 104 -7.09 13.74 -11.89
N ILE A 105 -6.64 14.03 -10.67
CA ILE A 105 -6.12 15.36 -10.29
C ILE A 105 -4.63 15.50 -10.64
N PHE A 106 -3.88 14.38 -10.67
CA PHE A 106 -2.46 14.38 -10.99
C PHE A 106 -2.24 13.71 -12.36
N LEU A 107 -2.36 14.49 -13.44
CA LEU A 107 -1.87 14.08 -14.75
C LEU A 107 -0.35 14.04 -14.75
N MET A 108 0.21 12.89 -14.37
CA MET A 108 1.64 12.63 -14.46
C MET A 108 1.96 11.72 -15.65
N PRO A 109 3.10 11.94 -16.33
CA PRO A 109 3.55 11.03 -17.35
C PRO A 109 3.90 9.65 -16.74
N PRO A 110 3.76 8.56 -17.50
CA PRO A 110 3.85 7.20 -16.96
C PRO A 110 5.24 6.85 -16.38
N TRP A 111 6.30 7.53 -16.83
CA TRP A 111 7.63 7.38 -16.25
C TRP A 111 7.75 8.03 -14.87
N ALA A 112 7.06 9.16 -14.63
CA ALA A 112 7.07 9.85 -13.35
C ALA A 112 6.27 9.06 -12.31
N THR A 113 5.14 8.46 -12.69
CA THR A 113 4.38 7.57 -11.79
C THR A 113 5.18 6.34 -11.42
N ALA A 114 5.87 5.72 -12.38
CA ALA A 114 6.77 4.59 -12.09
C ALA A 114 7.87 4.99 -11.08
N LEU A 115 8.49 6.14 -11.25
CA LEU A 115 9.53 6.61 -10.32
C LEU A 115 8.96 6.84 -8.91
N LEU A 116 7.77 7.43 -8.81
CA LEU A 116 7.08 7.64 -7.53
C LEU A 116 6.72 6.31 -6.84
N ASP A 117 6.17 5.35 -7.58
CA ASP A 117 5.84 4.02 -7.06
C ASP A 117 7.10 3.29 -6.55
N LEU A 118 8.23 3.44 -7.24
CA LEU A 118 9.52 2.89 -6.82
C LEU A 118 10.03 3.53 -5.51
N ILE A 119 9.90 4.85 -5.38
CA ILE A 119 10.24 5.56 -4.14
C ILE A 119 9.35 5.08 -2.99
N LEU A 120 8.04 4.93 -3.22
CA LEU A 120 7.10 4.47 -2.21
C LEU A 120 7.37 3.00 -1.81
N ALA A 121 7.66 2.14 -2.77
CA ALA A 121 8.03 0.75 -2.52
C ALA A 121 9.33 0.64 -1.70
N SER A 122 10.36 1.41 -2.04
CA SER A 122 11.62 1.42 -1.29
C SER A 122 11.45 2.00 0.12
N ALA A 123 10.61 3.04 0.29
CA ALA A 123 10.25 3.56 1.60
C ALA A 123 9.52 2.52 2.46
N CYS A 124 8.58 1.76 1.87
CA CYS A 124 7.89 0.67 2.56
C CYS A 124 8.87 -0.43 3.00
N PHE A 125 9.80 -0.82 2.14
CA PHE A 125 10.84 -1.80 2.47
C PHE A 125 11.71 -1.33 3.65
N PHE A 126 12.21 -0.09 3.59
CA PHE A 126 13.03 0.50 4.66
C PHE A 126 12.27 0.58 5.98
N LEU A 127 11.00 0.99 5.95
CA LEU A 127 10.16 1.03 7.15
C LEU A 127 9.86 -0.36 7.69
N SER A 128 9.64 -1.36 6.82
CA SER A 128 9.39 -2.74 7.22
C SER A 128 10.58 -3.33 7.98
N ASP A 129 11.81 -3.09 7.49
CA ASP A 129 13.05 -3.51 8.15
C ASP A 129 13.21 -2.84 9.53
N LYS A 130 12.97 -1.53 9.62
CA LYS A 130 13.03 -0.78 10.90
C LYS A 130 11.95 -1.19 11.89
N VAL A 131 10.76 -1.55 11.43
CA VAL A 131 9.68 -2.04 12.30
C VAL A 131 9.98 -3.46 12.82
N ASN A 132 10.70 -4.28 12.04
CA ASN A 132 11.10 -5.63 12.43
C ASN A 132 12.12 -5.65 13.59
N MET A 133 12.96 -4.62 13.71
CA MET A 133 13.97 -4.52 14.77
C MET A 133 13.43 -4.10 16.15
N SER A 134 12.14 -3.78 16.30
CA SER A 134 11.58 -3.45 17.61
C SER A 134 11.29 -4.75 18.37
N PRO A 135 12.10 -5.15 19.37
CA PRO A 135 11.90 -6.41 20.06
C PRO A 135 10.55 -6.37 20.77
N ARG A 136 9.74 -7.38 20.51
CA ARG A 136 8.45 -7.62 21.16
C ARG A 136 8.76 -8.06 22.60
N SER A 137 9.04 -7.11 23.49
CA SER A 137 9.42 -7.32 24.90
C SER A 137 8.32 -7.89 25.79
N ASN A 138 7.27 -8.51 25.23
CA ASN A 138 6.04 -8.84 25.97
C ASN A 138 5.82 -10.35 26.16
N THR A 139 6.83 -11.19 25.96
CA THR A 139 6.60 -12.65 26.00
C THR A 139 6.95 -13.34 27.32
N LEU A 140 7.59 -12.71 28.31
CA LEU A 140 8.00 -13.44 29.53
C LEU A 140 7.94 -12.63 30.84
N SER A 141 6.87 -11.85 31.04
CA SER A 141 6.36 -11.63 32.41
C SER A 141 5.16 -12.54 32.69
N VAL A 142 5.23 -13.79 32.21
CA VAL A 142 4.64 -14.93 32.94
C VAL A 142 5.50 -15.07 34.19
N GLN A 143 5.32 -14.13 35.12
CA GLN A 143 5.83 -14.21 36.47
C GLN A 143 4.97 -15.28 37.13
N SER A 144 5.44 -16.52 37.02
CA SER A 144 4.99 -17.66 37.80
C SER A 144 5.03 -17.26 39.27
N ASN A 145 3.87 -16.89 39.80
CA ASN A 145 3.67 -16.66 41.22
C ASN A 145 3.77 -18.04 41.89
N PRO A 146 4.80 -18.35 42.68
CA PRO A 146 4.85 -19.63 43.38
C PRO A 146 3.72 -19.64 44.42
N ILE A 147 2.76 -20.52 44.20
CA ILE A 147 1.70 -20.85 45.15
C ILE A 147 2.40 -21.31 46.44
N GLN A 148 2.37 -20.46 47.46
CA GLN A 148 2.81 -20.80 48.81
C GLN A 148 1.75 -21.72 49.42
N VAL A 149 2.04 -23.02 49.43
CA VAL A 149 1.27 -24.01 50.21
C VAL A 149 1.69 -23.84 51.68
N LYS A 150 0.75 -23.41 52.52
CA LYS A 150 0.92 -23.42 53.99
C LYS A 150 0.65 -24.84 54.50
N GLU A 151 1.57 -25.31 55.34
CA GLU A 151 1.52 -26.55 56.14
C GLU A 151 0.33 -26.58 57.11
#